data_AF-A0A5J4N8X7-F1
#
_entry.id   AF-A0A5J4N8X7-F1
#
_cell.length_a   1.000
_cell.length_b   1.000
_cell.length_c   1.000
_cell.angle_alpha   90.00
_cell.angle_beta   90.00
_cell.angle_gamma   90.00
#
_symmetry.space_group_name_H-M   'P 1'
#
loop_
_entity.id
_entity.type
_entity.pdbx_description
1 polymer ?
#
loop_
_entity_poly.entity_id
_entity_poly.type
_entity_poly.pdbx_seq_one_letter_code
_entity_poly.pdbx_strand_id
1 'polypeptide(L)'
;MLDDHSQVLGMLAHGFKECRNRIKDSSMVTTFLNQTLSSRLGIRMLLEHHLALREVRPHHVGIINKRMHLTDVVKQQVEMVSGMFQLQYGAVPEVVIAGQTNLVFPYIRMPLEYILTELLKNTC
;
A
#
# COMPACT_ATOMS: atom_id res chain seq x y z
N MET A 1 16.17 9.22 -0.58
CA MET A 1 15.26 9.44 -1.74
C MET A 1 13.90 8.77 -1.53
N LEU A 2 13.77 7.43 -1.43
CA LEU A 2 12.46 6.79 -1.20
C LEU A 2 11.88 7.04 0.21
N ASP A 3 12.73 7.02 1.25
CA ASP A 3 12.31 7.26 2.64
C ASP A 3 11.99 8.73 2.95
N ASP A 4 12.72 9.68 2.34
CA ASP A 4 12.51 11.12 2.52
C ASP A 4 11.10 11.55 2.10
N HIS A 5 10.51 10.86 1.11
CA HIS A 5 9.15 11.17 0.68
C HIS A 5 8.09 10.67 1.67
N SER A 6 8.34 9.70 2.56
CA SER A 6 7.32 9.22 3.53
C SER A 6 6.82 10.37 4.42
N GLN A 7 7.72 11.25 4.85
CA GLN A 7 7.42 12.41 5.68
C GLN A 7 6.55 13.45 4.95
N VAL A 8 6.68 13.56 3.63
CA VAL A 8 5.91 14.52 2.82
C VAL A 8 4.40 14.26 2.90
N LEU A 9 3.94 13.01 3.03
CA LEU A 9 2.49 12.74 3.18
C LEU A 9 1.98 13.19 4.53
N GLY A 10 2.75 12.92 5.59
CA GLY A 10 2.42 13.38 6.93
C GLY A 10 2.35 14.90 6.99
N MET A 11 3.31 15.59 6.35
CA MET A 11 3.33 17.05 6.26
C MET A 11 2.15 17.61 5.46
N LEU A 12 1.83 17.02 4.30
CA LEU A 12 0.68 17.43 3.50
C LEU A 12 -0.63 17.22 4.27
N ALA A 13 -0.81 16.04 4.89
CA ALA A 13 -1.98 15.74 5.69
C ALA A 13 -2.12 16.71 6.88
N HIS A 14 -1.02 17.03 7.55
CA HIS A 14 -1.01 17.99 8.65
C HIS A 14 -1.35 19.41 8.17
N GLY A 15 -0.71 19.90 7.11
CA GLY A 15 -0.97 21.24 6.57
C GLY A 15 -2.40 21.41 6.06
N PHE A 16 -2.97 20.41 5.39
CA PHE A 16 -4.38 20.45 5.00
C PHE A 16 -5.34 20.35 6.19
N LYS A 17 -4.97 19.62 7.25
CA LYS A 17 -5.75 19.56 8.49
C LYS A 17 -5.81 20.94 9.17
N GLU A 18 -4.68 21.66 9.24
CA GLU A 18 -4.63 23.00 9.84
C GLU A 18 -5.42 24.05 9.05
N CYS A 19 -5.34 23.97 7.71
CA CYS A 19 -6.04 24.91 6.83
C CYS A 19 -7.49 24.52 6.51
N ARG A 20 -7.98 23.37 6.98
CA ARG A 20 -9.31 22.82 6.63
C ARG A 20 -10.44 23.84 6.79
N ASN A 21 -10.47 24.58 7.89
CA ASN A 21 -11.52 25.57 8.17
C ASN A 21 -11.47 26.83 7.29
N ARG A 22 -10.36 27.03 6.55
CA ARG A 22 -10.14 28.16 5.64
C ARG A 22 -10.39 27.79 4.17
N ILE A 23 -10.50 26.50 3.87
CA ILE A 23 -10.69 26.00 2.51
C ILE A 23 -12.20 25.90 2.23
N LYS A 24 -12.68 26.70 1.28
CA LYS A 24 -14.10 26.74 0.90
C LYS A 24 -14.51 25.54 0.04
N ASP A 25 -13.60 25.06 -0.79
CA ASP A 25 -13.84 23.94 -1.70
C ASP A 25 -13.00 22.72 -1.30
N SER A 26 -13.63 21.78 -0.61
CA SER A 26 -12.99 20.51 -0.23
C SER A 26 -12.68 19.62 -1.43
N SER A 27 -13.37 19.79 -2.57
CA SER A 27 -13.17 18.94 -3.75
C SER A 27 -11.82 19.21 -4.43
N MET A 28 -11.34 20.45 -4.36
CA MET A 28 -10.01 20.85 -4.83
C MET A 28 -8.92 20.11 -4.06
N VAL A 29 -9.04 20.01 -2.73
CA VAL A 29 -8.08 19.29 -1.88
C VAL A 29 -8.07 17.80 -2.20
N THR A 30 -9.26 17.19 -2.31
CA THR A 30 -9.38 15.77 -2.67
C THR A 30 -8.74 15.47 -4.03
N THR A 31 -9.04 16.30 -5.04
CA THR A 31 -8.45 16.15 -6.39
C THR A 31 -6.94 16.27 -6.34
N PHE A 32 -6.41 17.29 -5.67
CA PHE A 32 -4.97 17.50 -5.50
C PHE A 32 -4.29 16.32 -4.81
N LEU A 33 -4.85 15.84 -3.69
CA LEU A 33 -4.30 14.71 -2.95
C LEU A 33 -4.31 13.43 -3.78
N ASN A 34 -5.43 13.12 -4.45
CA ASN A 34 -5.52 11.95 -5.33
C ASN A 34 -4.45 12.00 -6.42
N GLN A 35 -4.33 13.12 -7.13
CA GLN A 35 -3.35 13.27 -8.20
C GLN A 35 -1.90 13.17 -7.68
N THR A 36 -1.61 13.80 -6.54
CA THR A 36 -0.27 13.79 -5.93
C THR A 36 0.11 12.38 -5.46
N LEU A 37 -0.80 11.69 -4.77
CA LEU A 37 -0.59 10.34 -4.26
C LEU A 37 -0.43 9.33 -5.39
N SER A 38 -1.31 9.37 -6.40
CA SER A 38 -1.22 8.47 -7.56
C SER A 38 0.04 8.71 -8.38
N SER A 39 0.41 9.98 -8.63
CA SER A 39 1.65 10.32 -9.36
C SER A 39 2.88 9.80 -8.62
N ARG A 40 2.91 9.99 -7.30
CA ARG A 40 4.02 9.50 -6.48
C ARG A 40 4.12 7.98 -6.48
N LEU A 41 3.00 7.27 -6.33
CA LEU A 41 2.98 5.80 -6.41
C LEU A 41 3.49 5.33 -7.78
N GLY A 42 3.05 5.98 -8.87
CA GLY A 42 3.51 5.68 -10.21
C GLY A 42 5.02 5.87 -10.39
N ILE A 43 5.58 7.00 -9.93
CA ILE A 43 7.03 7.27 -9.98
C ILE A 43 7.79 6.20 -9.18
N ARG A 44 7.32 5.86 -7.98
CA ARG A 44 7.92 4.82 -7.15
C ARG A 44 7.93 3.46 -7.87
N MET A 45 6.79 3.06 -8.45
CA MET A 45 6.68 1.81 -9.21
C MET A 45 7.67 1.77 -10.39
N LEU A 46 7.83 2.86 -11.15
CA LEU A 46 8.77 2.93 -12.25
C LEU A 46 10.23 2.78 -11.79
N LEU A 47 10.60 3.49 -10.72
CA LEU A 47 11.94 3.42 -10.15
C LEU A 47 12.26 2.03 -9.61
N GLU A 48 11.36 1.46 -8.82
CA GLU A 48 11.54 0.10 -8.28
C GLU A 48 11.56 -0.95 -9.38
N HIS A 49 10.74 -0.79 -10.42
CA HIS A 49 10.79 -1.67 -11.59
C HIS A 49 12.15 -1.61 -12.27
N HIS A 50 12.67 -0.41 -12.54
CA HIS A 50 13.98 -0.22 -13.17
C HIS A 50 15.12 -0.81 -12.32
N LEU A 51 15.09 -0.62 -11.01
CA LEU A 51 16.07 -1.20 -10.09
C LEU A 51 15.97 -2.74 -10.07
N ALA A 52 14.76 -3.28 -9.94
CA ALA A 52 14.52 -4.72 -9.86
C ALA A 52 14.85 -5.45 -11.17
N LEU A 53 14.88 -4.76 -12.32
CA LEU A 53 15.34 -5.35 -13.58
C LEU A 53 16.83 -5.68 -13.60
N ARG A 54 17.62 -5.12 -12.67
CA ARG A 54 19.06 -5.41 -12.55
C ARG A 54 19.34 -6.78 -11.94
N GLU A 55 18.35 -7.37 -11.27
CA GLU A 55 18.46 -8.67 -10.63
C GLU A 55 17.66 -9.73 -11.38
N VAL A 56 18.27 -10.89 -11.63
CA VAL A 56 17.56 -12.03 -12.22
C VAL A 56 16.83 -12.78 -11.13
N ARG A 57 15.53 -12.50 -11.00
CA ARG A 57 14.64 -13.17 -10.04
C ARG A 57 13.71 -14.15 -10.77
N PRO A 58 13.67 -15.44 -10.37
CA PRO A 58 12.75 -16.40 -10.96
C PRO A 58 11.30 -15.90 -10.93
N HIS A 59 10.58 -16.14 -12.01
CA HIS A 59 9.18 -15.73 -12.20
C HIS A 59 8.88 -14.22 -12.07
N HIS A 60 9.90 -13.35 -12.07
CA HIS A 60 9.70 -11.91 -12.02
C HIS A 60 10.23 -11.21 -13.29
N VAL A 61 9.64 -10.05 -13.60
CA VAL A 61 10.15 -9.08 -14.56
C VAL A 61 10.08 -7.72 -13.87
N GLY A 62 11.22 -7.22 -13.39
CA GLY A 62 11.24 -6.10 -12.46
C GLY A 62 10.34 -6.38 -11.25
N ILE A 63 9.41 -5.47 -10.93
CA ILE A 63 8.42 -5.64 -9.85
C ILE A 63 7.19 -6.48 -10.22
N ILE A 64 7.07 -6.95 -11.46
CA ILE A 64 5.94 -7.78 -11.91
C ILE A 64 6.22 -9.22 -11.51
N ASN A 65 5.36 -9.82 -10.70
CA ASN A 65 5.39 -11.25 -10.41
C ASN A 65 4.49 -11.97 -11.42
N LYS A 66 5.08 -12.84 -12.26
CA LYS A 66 4.36 -13.58 -13.31
C LYS A 66 3.43 -14.67 -12.78
N ARG A 67 3.62 -15.09 -11.53
CA ARG A 67 2.86 -16.16 -10.87
C ARG A 67 2.52 -15.73 -9.45
N MET A 68 1.83 -14.59 -9.31
CA MET A 68 1.44 -14.10 -8.00
C MET A 68 0.29 -14.93 -7.44
N HIS A 69 0.53 -15.57 -6.30
CA HIS A 69 -0.52 -16.16 -5.48
C HIS A 69 -1.18 -15.06 -4.64
N LEU A 70 -2.45 -14.75 -4.90
CA LEU A 70 -3.16 -13.67 -4.20
C LEU A 70 -3.27 -13.96 -2.70
N THR A 71 -3.59 -15.20 -2.35
CA THR A 71 -3.76 -15.61 -0.95
C THR A 71 -2.49 -15.45 -0.13
N ASP A 72 -1.30 -15.66 -0.71
CA ASP A 72 -0.04 -15.46 0.01
C ASP A 72 0.19 -13.98 0.33
N VAL A 73 -0.16 -13.08 -0.60
CA VAL A 73 -0.08 -11.63 -0.37
C VAL A 73 -1.02 -11.23 0.76
N VAL A 74 -2.28 -11.70 0.73
CA VAL A 74 -3.25 -11.40 1.78
C VAL A 74 -2.78 -11.93 3.14
N LYS A 75 -2.32 -13.18 3.21
CA LYS A 75 -1.80 -13.78 4.46
C LYS A 75 -0.64 -12.97 5.04
N GLN A 76 0.31 -12.57 4.20
CA GLN A 76 1.45 -11.77 4.65
C GLN A 76 1.00 -10.40 5.22
N GLN A 77 -0.01 -9.76 4.61
CA GLN A 77 -0.55 -8.50 5.12
C GLN A 77 -1.34 -8.69 6.41
N VAL A 78 -2.11 -9.78 6.53
CA VAL A 78 -2.81 -10.14 7.77
C VAL A 78 -1.82 -10.37 8.91
N GLU A 79 -0.75 -11.13 8.68
CA GLU A 79 0.30 -11.39 9.68
C GLU A 79 0.97 -10.09 10.13
N MET A 80 1.32 -9.22 9.17
CA MET A 80 1.93 -7.92 9.47
C MET A 80 1.03 -7.05 10.35
N VAL A 81 -0.24 -6.89 9.99
CA VAL A 81 -1.20 -6.06 10.74
C VAL A 81 -1.53 -6.70 12.09
N SER A 82 -1.66 -8.03 12.15
CA SER A 82 -1.85 -8.76 13.39
C SER A 82 -0.72 -8.51 14.39
N GLY A 83 0.54 -8.47 13.93
CA GLY A 83 1.68 -8.09 14.77
C GLY A 83 1.56 -6.68 15.35
N MET A 84 1.05 -5.72 14.56
CA MET A 84 0.80 -4.35 15.05
C MET A 84 -0.30 -4.32 16.12
N PHE A 85 -1.39 -5.05 15.90
CA PHE A 85 -2.52 -5.13 16.84
C PHE A 85 -2.14 -5.83 18.14
N GLN A 86 -1.40 -6.92 18.05
CA GLN A 86 -0.88 -7.61 19.24
C GLN A 86 -0.03 -6.68 20.10
N LEU A 87 0.82 -5.85 19.48
CA LEU A 87 1.67 -4.90 20.19
C LEU A 87 0.86 -3.75 20.82
N GLN A 88 -0.15 -3.25 20.11
CA GLN A 88 -0.90 -2.05 20.53
C GLN A 88 -2.06 -2.35 21.48
N TYR A 89 -2.72 -3.51 21.32
CA TYR A 89 -3.97 -3.85 22.01
C TYR A 89 -3.90 -5.18 22.77
N GLY A 90 -2.83 -5.97 22.61
CA GLY A 90 -2.67 -7.26 23.29
C GLY A 90 -3.57 -8.38 22.75
N ALA A 91 -4.38 -8.11 21.73
CA ALA A 91 -5.29 -9.06 21.10
C ALA A 91 -5.27 -8.88 19.58
N VAL A 92 -5.59 -9.95 18.86
CA VAL A 92 -5.66 -9.98 17.40
C VAL A 92 -7.01 -10.58 17.00
N PRO A 93 -7.77 -9.93 16.11
CA PRO A 93 -9.00 -10.48 15.58
C PRO A 93 -8.75 -11.69 14.68
N GLU A 94 -9.69 -12.63 14.66
CA GLU A 94 -9.63 -13.76 13.74
C GLU A 94 -9.88 -13.28 12.30
N VAL A 95 -9.01 -13.69 11.36
CA VAL A 95 -9.16 -13.38 9.94
C VAL A 95 -9.33 -14.66 9.13
N VAL A 96 -10.49 -14.80 8.48
CA VAL A 96 -10.83 -15.95 7.64
C VAL A 96 -10.74 -15.57 6.16
N ILE A 97 -9.92 -16.30 5.40
CA ILE A 97 -9.78 -16.12 3.94
C ILE A 97 -10.62 -17.17 3.23
N ALA A 98 -11.69 -16.75 2.56
CA ALA A 98 -12.64 -17.62 1.85
C ALA A 98 -12.71 -17.31 0.34
N GLY A 99 -13.30 -18.24 -0.44
CA GLY A 99 -13.48 -18.10 -1.89
C GLY A 99 -12.41 -18.81 -2.71
N GLN A 100 -12.00 -18.21 -3.83
CA GLN A 100 -10.98 -18.79 -4.72
C GLN A 100 -9.56 -18.55 -4.18
N THR A 101 -9.10 -19.43 -3.28
CA THR A 101 -7.80 -19.30 -2.60
C THR A 101 -6.60 -19.80 -3.40
N ASN A 102 -6.83 -20.37 -4.58
CA ASN A 102 -5.78 -20.88 -5.47
C ASN A 102 -5.54 -19.97 -6.70
N LEU A 103 -5.92 -18.69 -6.61
CA LEU A 103 -5.75 -17.74 -7.71
C LEU A 103 -4.27 -17.40 -7.92
N VAL A 104 -3.80 -17.66 -9.14
CA VAL A 104 -2.44 -17.37 -9.60
C VAL A 104 -2.50 -16.60 -10.91
N PHE A 105 -1.96 -15.38 -10.92
CA PHE A 105 -1.93 -14.55 -12.12
C PHE A 105 -0.75 -13.56 -12.09
N PRO A 106 -0.32 -13.03 -13.25
CA PRO A 106 0.69 -11.97 -13.31
C PRO A 106 0.16 -10.68 -12.68
N TYR A 107 0.89 -10.11 -11.72
CA TYR A 107 0.48 -8.85 -11.08
C TYR A 107 1.64 -8.12 -10.39
N ILE A 108 1.42 -6.86 -10.03
CA ILE A 108 2.36 -6.04 -9.23
C ILE A 108 1.87 -6.03 -7.78
N ARG A 109 2.69 -6.55 -6.86
CA ARG A 109 2.32 -6.67 -5.43
C ARG A 109 2.19 -5.34 -4.71
N MET A 110 3.09 -4.40 -4.96
CA MET A 110 3.22 -3.16 -4.17
C MET A 110 1.91 -2.38 -3.97
N PRO A 111 1.10 -2.05 -5.01
CA PRO A 111 -0.15 -1.33 -4.78
C PRO A 111 -1.16 -2.13 -3.95
N LEU A 112 -1.21 -3.45 -4.16
CA LEU A 112 -2.12 -4.34 -3.47
C LEU A 112 -1.76 -4.44 -1.98
N GLU A 113 -0.47 -4.59 -1.66
CA GLU A 113 0.02 -4.61 -0.29
C GLU A 113 -0.39 -3.34 0.47
N TYR A 114 -0.15 -2.16 -0.12
CA TYR A 114 -0.54 -0.88 0.47
C TYR A 114 -2.04 -0.80 0.79
N ILE A 115 -2.90 -1.17 -0.18
CA ILE A 115 -4.35 -1.15 0.00
C ILE A 115 -4.78 -2.14 1.09
N LEU A 116 -4.25 -3.36 1.06
CA LEU A 116 -4.58 -4.40 2.04
C LEU A 116 -4.18 -3.99 3.46
N THR A 117 -2.97 -3.44 3.66
CA THR A 117 -2.53 -2.97 4.98
C THR A 117 -3.50 -1.95 5.56
N GLU A 118 -3.88 -0.94 4.78
CA GLU A 118 -4.77 0.13 5.27
C GLU A 118 -6.21 -0.34 5.48
N LEU A 119 -6.72 -1.24 4.63
CA LEU A 119 -8.03 -1.85 4.85
C LEU A 119 -8.05 -2.70 6.12
N LEU A 120 -7.06 -3.58 6.31
CA LEU A 120 -6.97 -4.45 7.47
C LEU A 120 -6.81 -3.65 8.77
N LYS A 121 -5.98 -2.60 8.78
CA LYS A 121 -5.83 -1.72 9.95
C LYS A 121 -7.13 -1.03 10.38
N ASN A 122 -8.06 -0.79 9.45
CA ASN A 122 -9.35 -0.16 9.75
C ASN A 122 -10.39 -1.14 10.29
N THR A 123 -10.23 -2.43 10.01
CA THR A 123 -11.21 -3.47 10.37
C THR A 123 -10.75 -4.38 11.50
N CYS A 124 -9.44 -4.48 11.71
CA CYS A 124 -8.85 -5.27 12.77
C CYS A 124 -8.89 -4.55 14.12
#